data_AF-A0A842W3I5-F1
#
_entry.id   AF-A0A842W3I5-F1
#
_cell.length_a   1.000
_cell.length_b   1.000
_cell.length_c   1.000
_cell.angle_alpha   90.00
_cell.angle_beta   90.00
_cell.angle_gamma   90.00
#
_symmetry.space_group_name_H-M   'P 1'
#
loop_
_entity.id
_entity.type
_entity.pdbx_description
1 polymer ?
#
loop_
_entity_poly.entity_id
_entity_poly.type
_entity_poly.pdbx_seq_one_letter_code
_entity_poly.pdbx_strand_id
1 'polypeptide(L)'
;EELKNKLVAKIEDATLEVDDLRDFMTLEMQICNENEEIQEEVKNFNCVYQFLVDGADNAWIKIQDGVFTFGPGLIENPDVTLEMDSDIAIGIYTGEIDSTTAYMDNELNVKGPLPNAVKFRTITEIVREILGLD
;
A
#
# COMPACT_ATOMS: atom_id res chain seq x y z
N GLU A 1 0.94 -11.70 14.79
CA GLU A 1 1.67 -10.98 15.85
C GLU A 1 3.17 -10.86 15.57
N GLU A 2 3.92 -11.94 15.32
CA GLU A 2 5.38 -11.85 15.12
C GLU A 2 5.80 -10.94 13.94
N LEU A 3 5.17 -11.10 12.77
CA LEU A 3 5.43 -10.27 11.60
C LEU A 3 5.10 -8.78 11.84
N LYS A 4 3.95 -8.52 12.46
CA LYS A 4 3.53 -7.18 12.88
C LYS A 4 4.59 -6.55 13.77
N ASN A 5 4.98 -7.23 14.85
CA ASN A 5 5.95 -6.70 15.82
C ASN A 5 7.31 -6.43 15.18
N LYS A 6 7.78 -7.32 14.29
CA LYS A 6 9.02 -7.13 13.52
C LYS A 6 8.97 -5.85 12.67
N LEU A 7 7.89 -5.66 11.91
CA LEU A 7 7.76 -4.53 11.00
C LEU A 7 7.55 -3.22 11.75
N VAL A 8 6.72 -3.21 12.79
CA VAL A 8 6.52 -2.01 13.63
C VAL A 8 7.84 -1.58 14.27
N ALA A 9 8.62 -2.49 14.84
CA ALA A 9 9.94 -2.16 15.39
C ALA A 9 10.89 -1.57 14.33
N LYS A 10 10.88 -2.10 13.10
CA LYS A 10 11.68 -1.54 12.01
C LYS A 10 11.25 -0.12 11.62
N ILE A 11 9.95 0.17 11.64
CA ILE A 11 9.41 1.50 11.38
C ILE A 11 9.81 2.47 12.49
N GLU A 12 9.63 2.07 13.75
CA GLU A 12 10.02 2.88 14.93
C GLU A 12 11.52 3.19 14.97
N ASP A 13 12.37 2.22 14.58
CA ASP A 13 13.83 2.38 14.53
C ASP A 13 14.32 3.05 13.23
N ALA A 14 13.43 3.39 12.29
CA ALA A 14 13.74 3.90 10.95
C ALA A 14 14.75 3.00 10.18
N THR A 15 14.52 1.68 10.24
CA THR A 15 15.37 0.64 9.61
C THR A 15 14.60 -0.22 8.60
N LEU A 16 13.42 0.22 8.17
CA LEU A 16 12.66 -0.46 7.13
C LEU A 16 13.32 -0.24 5.77
N GLU A 17 13.58 -1.34 5.05
CA GLU A 17 14.28 -1.32 3.76
C GLU A 17 13.39 -1.91 2.65
N VAL A 18 13.82 -1.78 1.40
CA VAL A 18 13.09 -2.30 0.23
C VAL A 18 12.79 -3.80 0.33
N ASP A 19 13.69 -4.57 0.96
CA ASP A 19 13.53 -6.02 1.17
C ASP A 19 12.39 -6.35 2.15
N ASP A 20 11.97 -5.39 2.99
CA ASP A 20 10.84 -5.55 3.91
C ASP A 20 9.49 -5.27 3.27
N LEU A 21 9.44 -4.64 2.09
CA LEU A 21 8.18 -4.28 1.42
C LEU A 21 7.29 -5.51 1.20
N ARG A 22 7.86 -6.67 0.91
CA ARG A 22 7.09 -7.91 0.73
C ARG A 22 6.44 -8.40 2.03
N ASP A 23 7.19 -8.36 3.12
CA ASP A 23 6.70 -8.71 4.45
C ASP A 23 5.59 -7.74 4.87
N PHE A 24 5.79 -6.45 4.58
CA PHE A 24 4.81 -5.40 4.83
C PHE A 24 3.52 -5.60 4.04
N MET A 25 3.61 -5.82 2.73
CA MET A 25 2.44 -6.13 1.88
C MET A 25 1.69 -7.36 2.38
N THR A 26 2.41 -8.38 2.87
CA THR A 26 1.78 -9.56 3.48
C THR A 26 0.96 -9.20 4.72
N LEU A 27 1.52 -8.36 5.60
CA LEU A 27 0.82 -7.87 6.78
C LEU A 27 -0.38 -6.99 6.42
N GLU A 28 -0.22 -6.08 5.45
CA GLU A 28 -1.29 -5.22 4.95
C GLU A 28 -2.47 -6.06 4.43
N MET A 29 -2.22 -7.10 3.63
CA MET A 29 -3.28 -7.99 3.14
C MET A 29 -3.98 -8.76 4.27
N GLN A 30 -3.27 -9.16 5.33
CA GLN A 30 -3.89 -9.80 6.50
C GLN A 30 -4.84 -8.81 7.19
N ILE A 31 -4.38 -7.60 7.46
CA ILE A 31 -5.18 -6.55 8.12
C ILE A 31 -6.41 -6.21 7.28
N CYS A 32 -6.23 -5.94 5.99
CA CYS A 32 -7.32 -5.55 5.10
C CYS A 32 -8.42 -6.63 5.00
N ASN A 33 -8.05 -7.91 5.04
CA ASN A 33 -9.01 -9.02 4.96
C ASN A 33 -9.70 -9.33 6.30
N GLU A 34 -9.11 -8.95 7.44
CA GLU A 34 -9.62 -9.29 8.77
C GLU A 34 -10.33 -8.11 9.46
N ASN A 35 -10.07 -6.87 9.04
CA ASN A 35 -10.60 -5.67 9.69
C ASN A 35 -11.98 -5.26 9.15
N GLU A 36 -12.97 -5.14 10.04
CA GLU A 36 -14.36 -4.81 9.67
C GLU A 36 -14.53 -3.42 9.06
N GLU A 37 -13.75 -2.43 9.51
CA GLU A 37 -13.81 -1.06 8.99
C GLU A 37 -13.32 -0.99 7.55
N ILE A 38 -12.18 -1.64 7.26
CA ILE A 38 -11.65 -1.76 5.89
C ILE A 38 -12.64 -2.51 4.99
N GLN A 39 -13.28 -3.56 5.50
CA GLN A 39 -14.27 -4.34 4.74
C GLN A 39 -15.51 -3.52 4.38
N GLU A 40 -16.00 -2.65 5.26
CA GLU A 40 -17.09 -1.74 4.92
C GLU A 40 -16.63 -0.67 3.92
N GLU A 41 -15.39 -0.17 4.03
CA GLU A 41 -14.82 0.77 3.06
C GLU A 41 -14.77 0.19 1.64
N VAL A 42 -14.41 -1.08 1.47
CA VAL A 42 -14.31 -1.72 0.13
C VAL A 42 -15.57 -2.43 -0.34
N LYS A 43 -16.69 -2.23 0.33
CA LYS A 43 -17.96 -2.84 -0.05
C LYS A 43 -18.42 -2.39 -1.43
N ASN A 44 -18.70 -3.35 -2.30
CA ASN A 44 -19.02 -3.12 -3.72
C ASN A 44 -17.92 -2.37 -4.50
N PHE A 45 -16.67 -2.44 -4.03
CA PHE A 45 -15.52 -1.85 -4.68
C PHE A 45 -14.58 -2.94 -5.18
N ASN A 46 -14.28 -2.89 -6.48
CA ASN A 46 -13.31 -3.76 -7.13
C ASN A 46 -12.28 -2.88 -7.84
N CYS A 47 -11.00 -3.17 -7.64
CA CYS A 47 -9.92 -2.40 -8.24
C CYS A 47 -8.63 -3.22 -8.29
N VAL A 48 -7.89 -3.07 -9.37
CA VAL A 48 -6.54 -3.62 -9.56
C VAL A 48 -5.53 -2.48 -9.57
N TYR A 49 -4.65 -2.47 -8.57
CA TYR A 49 -3.52 -1.56 -8.46
C TYR A 49 -2.24 -2.25 -8.93
N GLN A 50 -1.52 -1.61 -9.86
CA GLN A 50 -0.15 -1.94 -10.22
C GLN A 50 0.80 -0.97 -9.52
N PHE A 51 1.85 -1.50 -8.91
CA PHE A 51 2.95 -0.74 -8.34
C PHE A 51 4.18 -0.94 -9.22
N LEU A 52 4.72 0.16 -9.74
CA LEU A 52 5.98 0.21 -10.45
C LEU A 52 6.95 1.02 -9.59
N VAL A 53 7.80 0.32 -8.85
CA VAL A 53 8.68 0.95 -7.87
C VAL A 53 10.12 0.86 -8.38
N ASP A 54 10.72 2.00 -8.73
CA ASP A 54 12.14 1.98 -9.12
C ASP A 54 13.00 1.61 -7.91
N GLY A 55 13.99 0.75 -8.14
CA GLY A 55 14.79 0.14 -7.07
C GLY A 55 14.14 -1.04 -6.35
N ALA A 56 12.92 -1.47 -6.72
CA ALA A 56 12.25 -2.65 -6.15
C ALA A 56 11.61 -3.55 -7.23
N ASP A 57 11.18 -4.75 -6.83
CA ASP A 57 10.37 -5.59 -7.69
C ASP A 57 8.96 -5.00 -7.86
N ASN A 58 8.46 -4.99 -9.10
CA ASN A 58 7.06 -4.63 -9.37
C ASN A 58 6.12 -5.55 -8.60
N ALA A 59 4.96 -5.02 -8.22
CA ALA A 59 3.93 -5.78 -7.52
C ALA A 59 2.54 -5.28 -7.89
N TRP A 60 1.52 -6.05 -7.55
CA TRP A 60 0.13 -5.65 -7.71
C TRP A 60 -0.67 -5.99 -6.47
N ILE A 61 -1.72 -5.20 -6.23
CA ILE A 61 -2.79 -5.48 -5.29
C ILE A 61 -4.09 -5.54 -6.07
N LYS A 62 -4.92 -6.54 -5.77
CA LYS A 62 -6.26 -6.68 -6.32
C LYS A 62 -7.27 -6.78 -5.19
N ILE A 63 -8.26 -5.92 -5.25
CA ILE A 63 -9.45 -5.93 -4.41
C ILE A 63 -10.59 -6.47 -5.25
N GLN A 64 -11.16 -7.59 -4.83
CA GLN A 64 -12.31 -8.18 -5.49
C GLN A 64 -13.26 -8.78 -4.47
N ASP A 65 -14.52 -8.32 -4.49
CA ASP A 65 -15.58 -8.83 -3.63
C ASP A 65 -15.21 -8.80 -2.14
N GLY A 66 -14.54 -7.72 -1.72
CA GLY A 66 -14.02 -7.52 -0.35
C GLY A 66 -12.71 -8.24 -0.06
N VAL A 67 -12.22 -9.10 -0.96
CA VAL A 67 -10.98 -9.86 -0.77
C VAL A 67 -9.80 -9.10 -1.36
N PHE A 68 -8.79 -8.88 -0.53
CA PHE A 68 -7.51 -8.33 -0.92
C PHE A 68 -6.52 -9.44 -1.23
N THR A 69 -5.87 -9.35 -2.40
CA THR A 69 -4.81 -10.25 -2.84
C THR A 69 -3.65 -9.44 -3.37
N PHE A 70 -2.43 -9.94 -3.20
CA PHE A 70 -1.23 -9.33 -3.76
C PHE A 70 -0.37 -10.36 -4.48
N GLY A 71 0.48 -9.88 -5.39
CA GLY A 71 1.47 -10.73 -6.02
C GLY A 71 2.62 -9.94 -6.66
N PRO A 72 3.72 -10.62 -6.96
CA PRO A 72 4.87 -10.01 -7.62
C PRO A 72 4.61 -9.82 -9.12
N GLY A 73 5.40 -8.94 -9.72
CA GLY A 73 5.46 -8.68 -11.15
C GLY A 73 4.40 -7.72 -11.67
N LEU A 74 4.12 -7.87 -12.97
CA LEU A 74 3.12 -7.08 -13.69
C LEU A 74 1.80 -7.83 -13.76
N ILE A 75 0.68 -7.12 -13.59
CA ILE A 75 -0.65 -7.64 -13.84
C ILE A 75 -1.23 -7.09 -15.14
N GLU A 76 -2.03 -7.90 -15.82
CA GLU A 76 -2.74 -7.44 -17.01
C GLU A 76 -3.91 -6.53 -16.64
N ASN A 77 -4.06 -5.43 -17.38
CA ASN A 77 -5.16 -4.47 -17.28
C ASN A 77 -5.37 -3.90 -15.85
N PRO A 78 -4.36 -3.24 -15.25
CA PRO A 78 -4.57 -2.54 -14.00
C PRO A 78 -5.55 -1.37 -14.16
N ASP A 79 -6.40 -1.16 -13.17
CA ASP A 79 -7.29 0.01 -13.11
C ASP A 79 -6.52 1.27 -12.72
N VAL A 80 -5.54 1.11 -11.83
CA VAL A 80 -4.63 2.16 -11.36
C VAL A 80 -3.20 1.67 -11.42
N THR A 81 -2.29 2.48 -11.94
CA THR A 81 -0.85 2.27 -11.85
C THR A 81 -0.22 3.39 -11.05
N LEU A 82 0.56 3.02 -10.02
CA LEU A 82 1.31 3.91 -9.14
C LEU A 82 2.80 3.73 -9.45
N GLU A 83 3.46 4.81 -9.86
CA GLU A 83 4.89 4.80 -10.22
C GLU A 83 5.64 5.75 -9.29
N MET A 84 6.69 5.26 -8.64
CA MET A 84 7.49 6.02 -7.67
C MET A 84 8.85 5.33 -7.44
N ASP A 85 9.78 6.00 -6.76
CA ASP A 85 11.02 5.37 -6.30
C ASP A 85 10.81 4.64 -4.97
N SER A 86 11.67 3.66 -4.64
CA SER A 86 11.56 2.86 -3.41
C SER A 86 11.53 3.71 -2.13
N ASP A 87 12.28 4.80 -2.09
CA ASP A 87 12.34 5.70 -0.93
C ASP A 87 11.00 6.43 -0.74
N ILE A 88 10.36 6.83 -1.84
CA ILE A 88 9.03 7.45 -1.83
C ILE A 88 7.98 6.42 -1.40
N ALA A 89 8.06 5.18 -1.91
CA ALA A 89 7.17 4.11 -1.50
C ALA A 89 7.27 3.86 0.02
N ILE A 90 8.49 3.64 0.53
CA ILE A 90 8.75 3.40 1.95
C ILE A 90 8.23 4.58 2.78
N GLY A 91 8.58 5.82 2.43
CA GLY A 91 8.14 6.99 3.18
C GLY A 91 6.61 7.17 3.20
N ILE A 92 5.92 6.88 2.09
CA ILE A 92 4.45 6.91 2.05
C ILE A 92 3.87 5.85 2.98
N TYR A 93 4.41 4.63 2.92
CA TYR A 93 3.93 3.51 3.73
C TYR A 93 4.20 3.70 5.23
N THR A 94 5.34 4.27 5.61
CA THR A 94 5.66 4.59 7.02
C THR A 94 4.92 5.83 7.51
N GLY A 95 4.41 6.67 6.59
CA GLY A 95 3.80 7.95 6.92
C GLY A 95 4.77 9.11 7.08
N GLU A 96 6.07 8.88 6.85
CA GLU A 96 7.08 9.95 6.77
C GLU A 96 6.85 10.90 5.59
N ILE A 97 6.26 10.38 4.49
CA ILE A 97 5.92 11.15 3.29
C ILE A 97 4.39 11.14 3.12
N ASP A 98 3.80 12.31 3.00
CA ASP A 98 2.39 12.43 2.61
C ASP A 98 2.24 12.11 1.11
N SER A 99 1.46 11.07 0.80
CA SER A 99 1.22 10.63 -0.60
C SER A 99 0.59 11.72 -1.48
N THR A 100 -0.19 12.64 -0.91
CA THR A 100 -0.78 13.75 -1.69
C THR A 100 0.30 14.73 -2.12
N THR A 101 1.23 15.04 -1.22
CA THR A 101 2.38 15.91 -1.47
C THR A 101 3.31 15.27 -2.50
N ALA A 102 3.68 13.99 -2.33
CA ALA A 102 4.48 13.25 -3.32
C ALA A 102 3.83 13.25 -4.72
N TYR A 103 2.50 13.12 -4.79
CA TYR A 103 1.77 13.24 -6.05
C TYR A 103 1.86 14.65 -6.66
N MET A 104 1.67 15.70 -5.84
CA MET A 104 1.77 17.09 -6.30
C MET A 104 3.19 17.45 -6.77
N ASP A 105 4.21 16.86 -6.15
CA ASP A 105 5.62 17.09 -6.48
C ASP A 105 6.10 16.22 -7.65
N ASN A 106 5.25 15.34 -8.19
CA ASN A 106 5.53 14.37 -9.27
C ASN A 106 6.50 13.25 -8.88
N GLU A 107 6.68 13.00 -7.58
CA GLU A 107 7.44 11.87 -7.03
C GLU A 107 6.60 10.58 -6.99
N LEU A 108 5.28 10.73 -6.89
CA LEU A 108 4.29 9.68 -7.10
C LEU A 108 3.47 9.99 -8.36
N ASN A 109 3.62 9.18 -9.40
CA ASN A 109 2.80 9.28 -10.61
C ASN A 109 1.61 8.30 -10.53
N VAL A 110 0.40 8.81 -10.77
CA VAL A 110 -0.84 8.02 -10.74
C VAL A 110 -1.46 7.99 -12.12
N LYS A 111 -1.59 6.79 -12.71
CA LYS A 111 -2.32 6.56 -13.96
C LYS A 111 -3.61 5.80 -13.65
N GLY A 112 -4.76 6.35 -14.03
CA GLY A 112 -6.08 5.76 -13.78
C GLY A 112 -7.02 6.71 -13.05
N PRO A 113 -8.18 6.24 -12.58
CA PRO A 113 -9.13 7.07 -11.87
C PRO A 113 -8.59 7.53 -10.51
N LEU A 114 -8.37 8.84 -10.34
CA LEU A 114 -7.93 9.42 -9.06
C LEU A 114 -8.78 9.01 -7.85
N PRO A 115 -10.13 8.89 -7.93
CA PRO A 115 -10.92 8.41 -6.81
C PRO A 115 -10.50 7.03 -6.30
N ASN A 116 -10.03 6.15 -7.19
CA ASN A 116 -9.54 4.83 -6.80
C ASN A 116 -8.20 4.94 -6.06
N ALA A 117 -7.29 5.80 -6.53
CA ALA A 117 -6.04 6.06 -5.81
C ALA A 117 -6.26 6.66 -4.42
N VAL A 118 -7.22 7.60 -4.29
CA VAL A 118 -7.62 8.17 -3.00
C VAL A 118 -8.22 7.10 -2.08
N LYS A 119 -9.02 6.17 -2.64
CA LYS A 119 -9.57 5.04 -1.88
C LYS A 119 -8.47 4.15 -1.31
N PHE A 120 -7.43 3.86 -2.10
CA PHE A 120 -6.26 3.12 -1.63
C PHE A 120 -5.54 3.85 -0.50
N ARG A 121 -5.31 5.17 -0.64
CA ARG A 121 -4.72 5.99 0.43
C ARG A 121 -5.49 5.88 1.74
N THR A 122 -6.82 6.00 1.70
CA THR A 122 -7.66 5.86 2.90
C THR A 122 -7.54 4.48 3.54
N ILE A 123 -7.45 3.40 2.75
CA ILE A 123 -7.22 2.05 3.28
C ILE A 123 -5.85 1.98 3.98
N THR A 124 -4.80 2.50 3.35
CA THR A 124 -3.45 2.52 3.94
C THR A 124 -3.38 3.39 5.20
N GLU A 125 -4.13 4.49 5.27
CA GLU A 125 -4.31 5.29 6.50
C GLU A 125 -4.90 4.45 7.64
N ILE A 126 -6.01 3.75 7.40
CA ILE A 126 -6.64 2.87 8.40
C ILE A 126 -5.68 1.75 8.84
N VAL A 127 -4.93 1.16 7.91
CA VAL A 127 -3.92 0.13 8.24
C VAL A 127 -2.86 0.69 9.19
N ARG A 128 -2.38 1.92 8.99
CA ARG A 128 -1.39 2.56 9.87
C ARG A 128 -1.96 2.81 11.26
N GLU A 129 -3.21 3.26 11.37
CA GLU A 129 -3.90 3.44 12.65
C GLU A 129 -4.00 2.11 13.42
N ILE A 130 -4.33 1.00 12.73
CA ILE A 130 -4.38 -0.35 13.33
C ILE A 130 -2.98 -0.83 13.80
N LEU A 131 -1.94 -0.40 13.10
CA LEU A 131 -0.56 -0.68 13.47
C LEU A 131 -0.05 0.21 14.61
N GLY A 132 -0.73 1.33 14.90
CA GLY A 132 -0.34 2.32 15.90
C GLY A 132 0.81 3.21 15.42
N LEU A 133 0.82 3.54 14.13
CA LEU A 133 1.89 4.29 13.45
C LEU A 133 1.55 5.78 13.22
N ASP A 134 0.57 6.31 13.96
CA ASP A 134 0.04 7.68 13.79
C ASP A 134 0.91 8.78 14.42
#